data_AF-A0A935LJR1-F1
#
_entry.id   AF-A0A935LJR1-F1
#
_cell.length_a   1.000
_cell.length_b   1.000
_cell.length_c   1.000
_cell.angle_alpha   90.00
_cell.angle_beta   90.00
_cell.angle_gamma   90.00
#
_symmetry.space_group_name_H-M   'P 1'
#
loop_
_entity.id
_entity.type
_entity.pdbx_description
1 polymer ?
#
loop_
_entity_poly.entity_id
_entity_poly.type
_entity_poly.pdbx_seq_one_letter_code
_entity_poly.pdbx_strand_id
1 'polypeptide(L)' 'MANTKRKNKDAQEEVRFRIVGYLKTNGALKSRLPRYFLVSERSVNKTWNKYKRRQAFTFE' A
#
# COMPACT_ATOMS: atom_id res chain seq x y z
N MET A 1 -29.03 -6.17 0.59
CA MET A 1 -27.73 -5.54 0.24
C MET A 1 -26.61 -6.41 0.77
N ALA A 2 -25.79 -7.00 -0.10
CA ALA A 2 -24.74 -7.94 0.29
C ALA A 2 -23.70 -7.23 1.18
N ASN A 3 -23.63 -7.64 2.46
CA ASN A 3 -22.61 -7.19 3.39
C ASN A 3 -21.31 -7.90 2.99
N THR A 4 -20.61 -7.36 1.99
CA THR A 4 -19.36 -7.93 1.48
C THR A 4 -18.35 -7.97 2.60
N LYS A 5 -18.15 -9.19 3.13
CA LYS A 5 -17.05 -9.67 3.98
C LYS A 5 -15.99 -8.60 4.20
N ARG A 6 -15.96 -8.03 5.41
CA ARG A 6 -14.81 -7.29 5.93
C ARG A 6 -13.61 -8.25 5.93
N LYS A 7 -12.94 -8.43 4.80
CA LYS A 7 -11.71 -9.21 4.69
C LYS A 7 -10.72 -8.60 5.69
N ASN A 8 -10.16 -9.42 6.59
CA ASN A 8 -9.26 -9.08 7.69
C ASN A 8 -8.54 -7.75 7.48
N LYS A 9 -8.93 -6.73 8.26
CA LYS A 9 -8.32 -5.40 8.19
C LYS A 9 -6.82 -5.47 8.47
N ASP A 10 -6.42 -6.31 9.43
CA ASP A 10 -5.02 -6.58 9.76
C ASP A 10 -4.22 -7.12 8.59
N ALA A 11 -4.76 -8.10 7.87
CA ALA A 11 -4.11 -8.65 6.68
C ALA A 11 -3.95 -7.59 5.58
N GLN A 12 -4.90 -6.66 5.44
CA GLN A 12 -4.77 -5.54 4.50
C GLN A 12 -3.74 -4.51 4.96
N GLU A 13 -3.61 -4.27 6.26
CA GLU A 13 -2.59 -3.37 6.79
C GLU A 13 -1.20 -3.96 6.63
N GLU A 14 -1.01 -5.26 6.89
CA GLU A 14 0.27 -5.94 6.66
C GLU A 14 0.70 -5.82 5.19
N VAL A 15 -0.22 -6.05 4.25
CA VAL A 15 0.07 -5.88 2.81
C VAL A 15 0.46 -4.43 2.49
N ARG A 16 -0.20 -3.43 3.10
CA ARG A 16 0.17 -2.01 2.91
C ARG A 16 1.56 -1.71 3.46
N PHE A 17 1.90 -2.23 4.64
CA PHE A 17 3.24 -2.07 5.22
C PHE A 17 4.32 -2.70 4.33
N ARG A 18 4.09 -3.92 3.83
CA ARG A 18 5.00 -4.59 2.90
C ARG A 18 5.18 -3.84 1.59
N ILE A 19 4.10 -3.29 1.02
CA ILE A 19 4.14 -2.42 -0.17
C ILE A 19 5.02 -1.20 0.07
N VAL A 20 4.83 -0.51 1.20
CA VAL A 20 5.62 0.68 1.55
C VAL A 20 7.09 0.31 1.75
N GLY A 21 7.38 -0.76 2.51
CA GLY A 21 8.75 -1.23 2.75
C GLY A 21 9.48 -1.53 1.45
N TYR A 22 8.85 -2.29 0.55
CA TYR A 22 9.43 -2.61 -0.74
C TYR A 22 9.68 -1.35 -1.59
N LEU A 23 8.74 -0.40 -1.60
CA LEU A 23 8.90 0.87 -2.33
C LEU A 23 10.00 1.76 -1.76
N LYS A 24 10.24 1.74 -0.44
CA LYS A 24 11.37 2.45 0.18
C LYS A 24 12.70 1.84 -0.22
N THR A 25 12.80 0.50 -0.25
CA THR A 25 14.06 -0.20 -0.55
C THR A 25 14.40 -0.22 -2.05
N ASN A 26 13.39 -0.38 -2.92
CA ASN A 26 13.61 -0.62 -4.36
C ASN A 26 13.37 0.60 -5.25
N GLY A 27 13.07 1.77 -4.67
CA GLY A 27 13.11 3.09 -5.31
C GLY A 27 12.07 3.39 -6.41
N ALA A 28 11.69 2.45 -7.27
CA ALA A 28 10.86 2.76 -8.44
C ALA A 28 10.18 1.55 -9.13
N LEU A 29 10.32 0.32 -8.63
CA LEU A 29 9.73 -0.89 -9.24
C LEU A 29 8.22 -1.03 -9.01
N LYS A 30 7.47 0.06 -9.25
CA LYS A 30 6.02 0.13 -9.14
C LYS A 30 5.29 -0.73 -10.16
N SER A 31 5.92 -1.03 -11.31
CA SER A 31 5.30 -1.77 -12.41
C SER A 31 5.10 -3.27 -12.13
N ARG A 32 5.91 -3.87 -11.25
CA ARG A 32 5.81 -5.29 -10.90
C ARG A 32 5.17 -5.55 -9.54
N LEU A 33 5.21 -4.57 -8.64
CA LEU A 33 4.58 -4.61 -7.31
C LEU A 33 3.11 -5.10 -7.28
N PRO A 34 2.23 -4.65 -8.19
CA PRO A 34 0.82 -5.05 -8.20
C PRO A 34 0.65 -6.56 -8.36
N ARG A 35 1.52 -7.19 -9.15
CA ARG A 35 1.50 -8.64 -9.41
C ARG A 35 1.97 -9.43 -8.19
N TYR A 36 3.01 -8.95 -7.50
CA TYR A 36 3.55 -9.63 -6.30
C TYR A 36 2.59 -9.61 -5.12
N PHE A 37 1.87 -8.50 -4.91
CA PHE A 37 0.97 -8.36 -3.78
C PHE A 37 -0.51 -8.64 -4.12
N LEU A 38 -0.79 -9.08 -5.35
CA LEU A 38 -2.15 -9.33 -5.85
C LEU A 38 -3.10 -8.14 -5.60
N VAL A 39 -2.58 -6.93 -5.79
CA VAL A 39 -3.33 -5.67 -5.62
C VAL A 39 -3.30 -4.87 -6.91
N SER A 40 -4.28 -3.98 -7.08
CA SER A 40 -4.27 -3.06 -8.22
C SER A 40 -3.19 -1.98 -8.08
N GLU A 41 -2.66 -1.51 -9.21
CA GLU A 41 -1.75 -0.34 -9.26
C GLU A 41 -2.32 0.87 -8.53
N ARG A 42 -3.63 1.10 -8.67
CA ARG A 42 -4.34 2.17 -7.98
C ARG A 42 -4.23 2.05 -6.45
N SER A 43 -4.33 0.83 -5.91
CA SER A 43 -4.18 0.58 -4.47
C SER A 43 -2.74 0.79 -3.99
N VAL A 44 -1.76 0.40 -4.80
CA VAL A 44 -0.34 0.67 -4.54
C VAL A 44 -0.08 2.19 -4.50
N ASN A 45 -0.51 2.93 -5.52
CA ASN A 45 -0.33 4.38 -5.58
C ASN A 45 -1.05 5.10 -4.45
N LYS A 46 -2.27 4.67 -4.09
CA LYS A 46 -3.01 5.24 -2.95
C LYS A 46 -2.27 5.03 -1.63
N THR A 47 -1.76 3.81 -1.40
CA THR A 47 -0.97 3.47 -0.21
C THR A 47 0.31 4.30 -0.14
N TRP A 48 1.04 4.42 -1.25
CA TRP A 48 2.27 5.19 -1.31
C TRP A 48 2.05 6.70 -1.11
N ASN A 49 1.02 7.28 -1.73
CA ASN A 49 0.70 8.70 -1.54
C ASN A 49 0.24 8.98 -0.11
N LYS A 50 -0.54 8.09 0.51
CA LYS A 50 -0.91 8.20 1.92
C LYS A 50 0.33 8.17 2.83
N TYR A 51 1.28 7.27 2.54
CA TYR A 51 2.54 7.18 3.27
C TYR A 51 3.38 8.45 3.14
N LYS A 52 3.56 8.97 1.91
CA LYS A 52 4.29 10.22 1.66
C LYS A 52 3.67 11.42 2.40
N ARG A 53 2.34 11.55 2.39
CA ARG A 53 1.64 12.61 3.14
C ARG A 53 1.86 12.49 4.64
N ARG A 54 1.85 11.26 5.19
CA ARG A 54 2.09 11.03 6.61
C ARG A 54 3.53 11.35 7.01
N GLN A 55 4.52 11.01 6.19
CA GLN A 55 5.92 11.40 6.44
C GLN A 55 6.16 12.91 6.27
N ALA A 56 5.51 13.56 5.31
CA ALA A 56 5.61 15.01 5.13
C ALA A 56 5.07 15.76 6.37
N PHE A 57 4.06 15.21 7.04
CA PHE A 57 3.52 15.76 8.28
C PHE A 57 4.41 15.51 9.52
N THR A 58 5.47 14.70 9.42
CA THR A 58 6.35 14.38 10.57
C THR A 58 7.60 15.28 10.61
N PHE A 59 7.70 16.27 9.72
CA PHE A 59 8.85 17.16 9.55
C PHE A 59 8.49 18.66 9.76
N GLU A 60 7.35 18.93 10.41
CA GLU A 60 7.00 20.26 10.95
C GLU A 60 7.03 20.23 12.48
#